data_AF-A0A124JYC7-F1
#
_entry.id   AF-A0A124JYC7-F1
#
_cell.length_a   1.000
_cell.length_b   1.000
_cell.length_c   1.000
_cell.angle_alpha   90.00
_cell.angle_beta   90.00
_cell.angle_gamma   90.00
#
_symmetry.space_group_name_H-M   'P 1'
#
loop_
_entity.id
_entity.type
_entity.pdbx_description
1 polymer ?
#
loop_
_entity_poly.entity_id
_entity_poly.type
_entity_poly.pdbx_seq_one_letter_code
_entity_poly.pdbx_strand_id
1 'polypeptide(L)'
;MSILGKIFTWWNGATFGTMLDSARHGVRVGEDAQGNVYFRAKQPYPKGHPFAGRERRWVIYNGANDASRVPAEWHGWLHGNFDGVPESNLPPPRVWEVDFTPNATGTSAAYRPQGALERGGHRAAATGDYEAWSPDQG
;
A
#
# COMPACT_ATOMS: atom_id res chain seq x y z
N MET A 1 12.90 13.34 15.13
CA MET A 1 12.75 14.11 13.86
C MET A 1 12.26 15.51 14.20
N SER A 2 13.01 16.55 13.83
CA SER A 2 12.69 17.97 14.15
C SER A 2 11.45 18.45 13.39
N ILE A 3 10.64 19.31 14.01
CA ILE A 3 9.39 19.87 13.46
C ILE A 3 9.62 20.59 12.12
N LEU A 4 10.78 21.20 11.93
CA LEU A 4 11.14 21.92 10.70
C LEU A 4 11.29 20.98 9.49
N GLY A 5 11.74 19.73 9.70
CA GLY A 5 11.88 18.76 8.61
C GLY A 5 10.54 18.43 7.95
N LYS A 6 9.47 18.34 8.75
CA LYS A 6 8.11 18.00 8.28
C LYS A 6 7.45 19.08 7.41
N ILE A 7 8.00 20.30 7.39
CA ILE A 7 7.56 21.37 6.48
C ILE A 7 8.08 21.11 5.07
N PHE A 8 9.33 20.64 4.96
CA PHE A 8 9.99 20.41 3.67
C PHE A 8 9.88 18.96 3.17
N THR A 9 9.49 18.01 4.03
CA THR A 9 9.25 16.60 3.66
C THR A 9 7.78 16.23 3.81
N TRP A 10 6.88 16.98 3.16
CA TRP A 10 5.42 16.74 3.24
C TRP A 10 5.00 15.37 2.64
N TRP A 11 5.87 14.77 1.83
CA TRP A 11 5.72 13.41 1.32
C TRP A 11 6.15 12.32 2.32
N ASN A 12 6.68 12.68 3.49
CA ASN A 12 7.17 11.74 4.50
C ASN A 12 6.30 11.84 5.78
N GLY A 13 5.25 11.03 5.81
CA GLY A 13 4.27 10.95 6.88
C GLY A 13 3.34 12.15 6.93
N ALA A 14 2.76 12.37 8.11
CA ALA A 14 1.88 13.50 8.36
C ALA A 14 2.66 14.80 8.60
N THR A 15 2.24 15.85 7.89
CA THR A 15 2.63 17.23 8.19
C THR A 15 2.18 17.64 9.59
N PHE A 16 2.74 18.72 10.14
CA PHE A 16 2.32 19.24 11.45
C PHE A 16 0.82 19.54 11.52
N GLY A 17 0.26 20.18 10.48
CA GLY A 17 -1.16 20.47 10.40
C GLY A 17 -2.01 19.21 10.44
N THR A 18 -1.63 18.18 9.66
CA THR A 18 -2.31 16.88 9.64
C THR A 18 -2.25 16.18 11.00
N MET A 19 -1.11 16.25 11.72
CA MET A 19 -0.99 15.67 13.06
C MET A 19 -1.90 16.39 14.07
N LEU A 20 -1.96 17.73 14.02
CA LEU A 20 -2.82 18.51 14.90
C LEU A 20 -4.31 18.26 14.61
N ASP A 21 -4.69 18.22 13.33
CA ASP A 21 -6.06 17.88 12.91
C ASP A 21 -6.45 16.47 13.38
N SER A 22 -5.57 15.50 13.17
CA SER A 22 -5.80 14.12 13.58
C SER A 22 -5.90 13.98 15.10
N ALA A 23 -5.11 14.72 15.88
CA ALA A 23 -5.20 14.72 17.33
C ALA A 23 -6.51 15.35 17.84
N ARG A 24 -7.00 16.39 17.17
CA ARG A 24 -8.24 17.09 17.55
C ARG A 24 -9.49 16.32 17.14
N HIS A 25 -9.53 15.83 15.90
CA HIS A 25 -10.75 15.30 15.27
C HIS A 25 -10.72 13.79 15.02
N GLY A 26 -9.56 13.16 15.14
CA GLY A 26 -9.39 11.72 14.92
C GLY A 26 -9.44 10.89 16.20
N VAL A 27 -9.70 9.61 16.01
CA VAL A 27 -9.54 8.51 16.98
C VAL A 27 -8.59 7.51 16.35
N ARG A 28 -7.48 7.18 17.05
CA ARG A 28 -6.55 6.13 16.62
C ARG A 28 -7.25 4.78 16.72
N VAL A 29 -7.23 4.02 15.62
CA VAL A 29 -7.94 2.74 15.47
C VAL A 29 -6.99 1.57 15.61
N GLY A 30 -5.81 1.66 15.00
CA GLY A 30 -4.79 0.61 15.07
C GLY A 30 -3.53 1.00 14.29
N GLU A 31 -2.62 0.06 14.18
CA GLU A 31 -1.32 0.19 13.54
C GLU A 31 -0.99 -1.11 12.81
N ASP A 32 -0.41 -1.01 11.61
CA ASP A 32 0.03 -2.19 10.86
C ASP A 32 1.49 -2.57 11.14
N ALA A 33 1.94 -3.68 10.55
CA ALA A 33 3.31 -4.17 10.70
C ALA A 33 4.38 -3.22 10.14
N GLN A 34 4.02 -2.26 9.28
CA GLN A 34 4.93 -1.23 8.76
C GLN A 34 4.97 0.03 9.66
N GLY A 35 4.14 0.06 10.71
CA GLY A 35 3.98 1.19 11.62
C GLY A 35 3.06 2.28 11.07
N ASN A 36 2.31 2.04 9.99
CA ASN A 36 1.32 3.01 9.54
C ASN A 36 0.14 3.01 10.52
N VAL A 37 -0.30 4.20 10.92
CA VAL A 37 -1.33 4.36 11.95
C VAL A 37 -2.65 4.77 11.32
N TYR A 38 -3.71 4.06 11.67
CA TYR A 38 -5.04 4.23 11.10
C TYR A 38 -5.94 5.02 12.04
N PHE A 39 -6.73 5.94 11.46
CA PHE A 39 -7.58 6.86 12.18
C PHE A 39 -8.97 6.91 11.57
N ARG A 40 -9.96 7.15 12.44
CA ARG A 40 -11.33 7.50 12.06
C ARG A 40 -11.73 8.84 12.68
N ALA A 41 -12.61 9.58 12.03
CA ALA A 41 -13.11 10.83 12.58
C ALA A 41 -14.05 10.58 13.76
N LYS A 42 -14.02 11.46 14.76
CA LYS A 42 -14.98 11.47 15.88
C LYS A 42 -16.42 11.74 15.42
N GLN A 43 -16.58 12.42 14.28
CA GLN A 43 -17.86 12.75 13.69
C GLN A 43 -17.87 12.35 12.21
N PRO A 44 -18.99 11.85 11.69
CA PRO A 44 -19.15 11.57 10.27
C PRO A 44 -19.14 12.88 9.46
N TYR A 45 -19.05 12.76 8.14
CA TYR A 45 -19.11 13.94 7.27
C TYR A 45 -20.39 14.77 7.52
N PRO A 46 -20.27 16.10 7.57
CA PRO A 46 -21.40 16.99 7.87
C PRO A 46 -22.43 16.98 6.74
N LYS A 47 -23.66 17.41 7.07
CA LYS A 47 -24.72 17.63 6.09
C LYS A 47 -24.25 18.64 5.03
N GLY A 48 -24.56 18.37 3.76
CA GLY A 48 -24.09 19.16 2.61
C GLY A 48 -22.76 18.70 2.00
N HIS A 49 -22.08 17.71 2.59
CA HIS A 49 -20.90 17.09 1.98
C HIS A 49 -21.30 15.93 1.03
N PRO A 50 -20.57 15.66 -0.07
CA PRO A 50 -20.85 14.53 -0.97
C PRO A 50 -20.89 13.16 -0.28
N PHE A 51 -20.16 13.03 0.82
CA PHE A 51 -20.09 11.82 1.64
C PHE A 51 -20.83 11.95 2.98
N ALA A 52 -21.80 12.87 3.09
CA ALA A 52 -22.54 13.14 4.32
C ALA A 52 -23.04 11.86 4.99
N GLY A 53 -22.85 11.77 6.31
CA GLY A 53 -23.22 10.59 7.11
C GLY A 53 -22.23 9.43 7.06
N ARG A 54 -21.28 9.40 6.12
CA ARG A 54 -20.21 8.38 6.10
C ARG A 54 -19.12 8.73 7.13
N GLU A 55 -18.48 7.70 7.68
CA GLU A 55 -17.32 7.86 8.54
C GLU A 55 -16.09 8.23 7.69
N ARG A 56 -15.34 9.25 8.12
CA ARG A 56 -14.06 9.60 7.49
C ARG A 56 -12.96 8.73 8.10
N ARG A 57 -12.26 7.97 7.27
CA ARG A 57 -11.12 7.12 7.64
C ARG A 57 -9.86 7.58 6.89
N TRP A 58 -8.71 7.54 7.55
CA TRP A 58 -7.42 7.88 6.94
C TRP A 58 -6.27 7.13 7.61
N VAL A 59 -5.13 7.13 6.94
CA VAL A 59 -3.87 6.55 7.42
C VAL A 59 -2.81 7.64 7.52
N ILE A 60 -1.95 7.54 8.52
CA ILE A 60 -0.70 8.29 8.62
C ILE A 60 0.43 7.30 8.43
N TYR A 61 1.16 7.42 7.33
CA TYR A 61 2.27 6.52 7.01
C TYR A 61 3.47 6.73 7.92
N ASN A 62 4.15 5.63 8.22
CA ASN A 62 5.48 5.65 8.83
C ASN A 62 6.54 5.72 7.70
N GLY A 63 6.90 6.94 7.32
CA GLY A 63 7.86 7.19 6.24
C GLY A 63 7.18 7.76 5.00
N ALA A 64 7.65 7.37 3.82
CA ALA A 64 7.13 7.89 2.55
C ALA A 64 5.62 7.61 2.38
N ASN A 65 4.89 8.64 1.95
CA ASN A 65 3.46 8.59 1.67
C ASN A 65 3.26 7.89 0.32
N ASP A 66 2.83 6.64 0.36
CA ASP A 66 2.48 5.83 -0.81
C ASP A 66 1.26 4.97 -0.49
N ALA A 67 0.21 5.10 -1.30
CA ALA A 67 -1.05 4.39 -1.12
C ALA A 67 -0.88 2.87 -1.19
N SER A 68 0.13 2.39 -1.93
CA SER A 68 0.42 0.97 -2.05
C SER A 68 1.04 0.36 -0.80
N ARG A 69 1.35 1.17 0.24
CA ARG A 69 1.87 0.71 1.54
C ARG A 69 0.79 0.33 2.55
N VAL A 70 -0.48 0.49 2.20
CA VAL A 70 -1.58 -0.03 3.01
C VAL A 70 -1.72 -1.53 2.73
N PRO A 71 -1.57 -2.41 3.72
CA PRO A 71 -1.67 -3.84 3.51
C PRO A 71 -3.14 -4.26 3.30
N ALA A 72 -3.35 -5.46 2.76
CA ALA A 72 -4.67 -5.91 2.29
C ALA A 72 -5.73 -5.88 3.41
N GLU A 73 -5.32 -6.22 4.63
CA GLU A 73 -6.14 -6.24 5.82
C GLU A 73 -6.74 -4.85 6.15
N TRP A 74 -5.92 -3.80 6.05
CA TRP A 74 -6.31 -2.43 6.34
C TRP A 74 -6.94 -1.72 5.16
N HIS A 75 -6.64 -2.15 3.93
CA HIS A 75 -7.17 -1.56 2.71
C HIS A 75 -8.70 -1.64 2.68
N GLY A 76 -9.28 -2.81 3.00
CA GLY A 76 -10.74 -2.97 3.03
C GLY A 76 -11.42 -2.05 4.05
N TRP A 77 -10.85 -1.94 5.25
CA TRP A 77 -11.37 -1.05 6.30
C TRP A 77 -11.26 0.42 5.89
N LEU A 78 -10.10 0.84 5.36
CA LEU A 78 -9.83 2.22 4.97
C LEU A 78 -10.80 2.70 3.88
N HIS A 79 -11.14 1.81 2.94
CA HIS A 79 -12.08 2.09 1.86
C HIS A 79 -13.56 1.90 2.22
N GLY A 80 -13.87 1.48 3.46
CA GLY A 80 -15.24 1.32 3.93
C GLY A 80 -15.95 0.10 3.35
N ASN A 81 -15.22 -0.96 3.00
CA ASN A 81 -15.81 -2.22 2.54
C ASN A 81 -16.44 -3.02 3.69
N PHE A 82 -16.02 -2.76 4.93
CA PHE A 82 -16.57 -3.35 6.14
C PHE A 82 -16.38 -2.41 7.33
N ASP A 83 -17.18 -2.63 8.38
CA ASP A 83 -17.24 -1.74 9.54
C ASP A 83 -16.20 -2.07 10.61
N GLY A 84 -15.85 -3.36 10.76
CA GLY A 84 -14.91 -3.83 11.78
C GLY A 84 -13.46 -3.53 11.46
N VAL A 85 -12.62 -3.40 12.48
CA VAL A 85 -11.16 -3.33 12.30
C VAL A 85 -10.63 -4.69 11.82
N PRO A 86 -9.48 -4.74 11.14
CA PRO A 86 -8.95 -5.97 10.55
C PRO A 86 -8.89 -7.16 11.53
N GLU A 87 -8.41 -6.92 12.74
CA GLU A 87 -8.30 -7.92 13.82
C GLU A 87 -9.64 -8.57 14.18
N SER A 88 -10.75 -7.86 13.99
CA SER A 88 -12.09 -8.31 14.35
C SER A 88 -12.86 -8.95 13.20
N ASN A 89 -12.37 -8.81 11.95
CA ASN A 89 -13.22 -9.05 10.78
C ASN A 89 -12.55 -9.87 9.66
N LEU A 90 -11.27 -10.22 9.80
CA LEU A 90 -10.57 -10.98 8.76
C LEU A 90 -10.48 -12.47 9.09
N PRO A 91 -10.62 -13.34 8.07
CA PRO A 91 -10.35 -14.75 8.23
C PRO A 91 -8.87 -14.97 8.59
N PRO A 92 -8.54 -16.12 9.21
CA PRO A 92 -7.15 -16.48 9.46
C PRO A 92 -6.38 -16.57 8.13
N PRO A 93 -5.08 -16.20 8.13
CA PRO A 93 -4.23 -16.28 6.95
C PRO A 93 -4.22 -17.68 6.37
N ARG A 94 -4.23 -17.77 5.04
CA ARG A 94 -4.18 -19.05 4.32
C ARG A 94 -2.74 -19.42 3.99
N VAL A 95 -2.48 -20.73 3.87
CA VAL A 95 -1.12 -21.27 3.63
C VAL A 95 -0.45 -20.81 2.34
N TRP A 96 -1.22 -20.29 1.38
CA TRP A 96 -0.74 -19.81 0.10
C TRP A 96 -0.64 -18.29 0.02
N GLU A 97 -1.06 -17.58 1.07
CA GLU A 97 -0.94 -16.12 1.13
C GLU A 97 0.53 -15.73 1.26
N VAL A 98 0.89 -14.67 0.55
CA VAL A 98 2.24 -14.11 0.57
C VAL A 98 2.21 -12.86 1.43
N ASP A 99 3.30 -12.60 2.14
CA ASP A 99 3.48 -11.38 2.91
C ASP A 99 3.30 -10.14 2.03
N PHE A 100 2.71 -9.11 2.62
CA PHE A 100 2.45 -7.86 1.92
C PHE A 100 3.75 -7.16 1.51
N THR A 101 3.83 -6.78 0.23
CA THR A 101 4.89 -5.93 -0.32
C THR A 101 4.30 -4.72 -1.02
N PRO A 102 4.77 -3.49 -0.73
CA PRO A 102 4.34 -2.30 -1.46
C PRO A 102 4.71 -2.34 -2.96
N ASN A 103 4.14 -1.42 -3.74
CA ASN A 103 4.43 -1.34 -5.17
C ASN A 103 5.91 -0.97 -5.42
N ALA A 104 6.64 -1.88 -6.06
CA ALA A 104 8.05 -1.71 -6.39
C ALA A 104 8.31 -0.97 -7.73
N THR A 105 7.26 -0.47 -8.41
CA THR A 105 7.39 0.22 -9.70
C THR A 105 8.38 1.39 -9.60
N GLY A 106 9.27 1.51 -10.58
CA GLY A 106 10.30 2.55 -10.60
C GLY A 106 11.48 2.31 -9.64
N THR A 107 11.52 1.18 -8.95
CA THR A 107 12.64 0.77 -8.08
C THR A 107 13.46 -0.36 -8.71
N SER A 108 14.63 -0.67 -8.14
CA SER A 108 15.42 -1.84 -8.56
C SER A 108 14.67 -3.16 -8.39
N ALA A 109 13.75 -3.25 -7.43
CA ALA A 109 12.94 -4.42 -7.11
C ALA A 109 11.69 -4.59 -8.01
N ALA A 110 11.49 -3.71 -8.99
CA ALA A 110 10.35 -3.82 -9.91
C ALA A 110 10.30 -5.18 -10.62
N TYR A 111 9.11 -5.76 -10.72
CA TYR A 111 8.90 -6.98 -11.49
C TYR A 111 9.29 -6.75 -12.96
N ARG A 112 10.06 -7.68 -13.52
CA ARG A 112 10.45 -7.69 -14.93
C ARG A 112 9.95 -8.96 -15.60
N PRO A 113 9.15 -8.87 -16.68
CA PRO A 113 8.69 -10.05 -17.39
C PRO A 113 9.88 -10.81 -18.01
N GLN A 114 9.66 -12.09 -18.31
CA GLN A 114 10.66 -12.90 -19.01
C GLN A 114 10.97 -12.29 -20.39
N GLY A 115 12.24 -12.25 -20.78
CA GLY A 115 12.67 -11.60 -22.02
C GLY A 115 12.87 -10.09 -21.93
N ALA A 116 12.57 -9.44 -20.80
CA ALA A 116 12.93 -8.04 -20.59
C ALA A 116 14.47 -7.89 -20.60
N LEU A 117 14.98 -6.93 -21.40
CA LEU A 117 16.43 -6.68 -21.51
C LEU A 117 17.08 -6.41 -20.15
N GLU A 118 16.41 -5.61 -19.32
CA GLU A 118 16.85 -5.27 -17.96
C GLU A 118 16.92 -6.46 -17.00
N ARG A 119 16.26 -7.60 -17.31
CA ARG A 119 16.29 -8.82 -16.49
C ARG A 119 17.53 -9.68 -16.74
N GLY A 120 18.40 -9.29 -17.68
CA GLY A 120 19.63 -10.03 -18.00
C GLY A 120 19.52 -10.95 -19.21
N GLY A 121 18.75 -10.56 -20.23
CA GLY A 121 18.93 -11.08 -21.60
C GLY A 121 18.45 -12.51 -21.90
N HIS A 122 17.89 -13.26 -20.93
CA HIS A 122 17.22 -14.53 -21.24
C HIS A 122 15.91 -14.26 -21.97
N ARG A 123 15.93 -14.41 -23.31
CA ARG A 123 14.73 -14.39 -24.16
C ARG A 123 13.74 -15.41 -23.59
N ALA A 124 12.45 -15.06 -23.56
CA ALA A 124 11.42 -16.06 -23.33
C ALA A 124 11.60 -17.18 -24.36
N ALA A 125 11.57 -18.44 -23.91
CA ALA A 125 11.61 -19.58 -24.82
C ALA A 125 10.47 -19.40 -25.84
N ALA A 126 10.77 -19.61 -27.12
CA ALA A 126 9.73 -19.55 -28.13
C ALA A 126 8.68 -20.62 -27.79
N THR A 127 7.40 -20.25 -27.77
CA THR A 127 6.28 -21.17 -27.54
C THR A 127 5.98 -22.08 -28.72
N GLY A 128 6.76 -21.98 -29.81
CA GLY A 128 6.62 -22.88 -30.95
C GLY A 128 7.33 -24.19 -30.67
N ASP A 129 6.73 -25.31 -31.08
CA ASP A 129 7.32 -26.65 -31.06
C ASP A 129 8.52 -26.80 -32.01
N TYR A 130 9.02 -25.69 -32.56
CA TYR A 130 10.10 -25.68 -33.54
C TYR A 130 11.45 -25.56 -32.83
N GLU A 131 12.25 -26.63 -32.95
CA GLU A 131 13.67 -26.60 -32.64
C GLU A 131 14.47 -26.31 -33.92
N ALA A 132 15.29 -25.25 -33.88
CA ALA A 132 16.15 -24.91 -35.00
C ALA A 132 17.30 -25.92 -35.10
N TRP A 133 17.46 -26.52 -36.28
CA TRP A 133 18.57 -27.43 -36.56
C TRP A 133 19.91 -26.69 -36.49
N SER A 134 20.89 -27.27 -35.78
CA SER A 134 22.25 -26.73 -35.65
C SER A 134 23.29 -27.72 -36.22
N PRO A 135 24.08 -27.34 -37.24
CA PRO A 135 24.99 -28.25 -37.95
C PRO A 135 26.16 -28.79 -37.09
N ASP A 136 26.52 -28.10 -36.01
CA ASP A 136 27.71 -28.40 -35.20
C ASP A 136 27.44 -29.33 -34.00
N GLN A 137 26.27 -29.99 -33.93
CA GLN A 137 25.94 -30.96 -32.86
C GLN A 137 26.32 -32.42 -33.19
N GLY A 138 27.33 -32.62 -34.04
CA GLY A 138 27.87 -33.93 -34.43
C GLY A 138 29.25 -34.20 -33.84
#